data_AF-A0AAW0CQA5-F1
#
_entry.id   AF-A0AAW0CQA5-F1
#
_cell.length_a   1.000
_cell.length_b   1.000
_cell.length_c   1.000
_cell.angle_alpha   90.00
_cell.angle_beta   90.00
_cell.angle_gamma   90.00
#
_symmetry.space_group_name_H-M   'P 1'
#
loop_
_entity.id
_entity.type
_entity.pdbx_description
1 polymer ?
#
loop_
_entity_poly.entity_id
_entity_poly.type
_entity_poly.pdbx_seq_one_letter_code
_entity_poly.pdbx_strand_id
1 'polypeptide(L)'
;MRGPNKAELQAIVNDYKRLYEESEREVESLRCRVKELEEDLSMKNEHLQELNQQLTAVDLFCNLSNMITDQEIVEMAVSINDRVDKVATLIANCSDFSYSKLQREPDSRDIPTSIIYPLGQDTIAILQNLDGRNQVNRFLQIALQSCIIRDLVHRVDNWCHDLAVYGQLRDAYFNLWGKGNPTIAKSWWALTRAAMSRQNSPRLRDSQPLIATISGVLHASGVRVGHAEAEILRVRFEPMLLGIIESMLELDNATTERLKSKGIEFECPTQRQAFTAETMDDYLIGMREVVPLEMGCVFEPVSFGMKQVTTHGSKVLLKSKVYRYGSFQEEMDAVIKKLSSGVGR
;
A
#
# COMPACT_ATOMS: atom_id res chain seq x y z
N MET A 1 -58.08 15.78 90.99
CA MET A 1 -56.96 15.52 90.06
C MET A 1 -55.97 16.65 90.24
N ARG A 2 -54.75 16.39 90.73
CA ARG A 2 -53.71 17.44 90.78
C ARG A 2 -53.28 17.70 89.34
N GLY A 3 -53.52 18.92 88.85
CA GLY A 3 -52.99 19.35 87.56
C GLY A 3 -51.46 19.34 87.58
N PRO A 4 -50.81 19.15 86.43
CA PRO A 4 -49.36 19.06 86.38
C PRO A 4 -48.72 20.32 86.97
N ASN A 5 -47.73 20.13 87.84
CA ASN A 5 -46.99 21.23 88.43
C ASN A 5 -46.26 22.00 87.32
N LYS A 6 -46.07 23.30 87.47
CA LYS A 6 -45.30 24.17 86.55
C LYS A 6 -43.96 23.55 86.12
N ALA A 7 -43.31 22.80 87.01
CA ALA A 7 -42.07 22.06 86.71
C ALA A 7 -42.27 20.92 85.67
N GLU A 8 -43.38 20.18 85.73
CA GLU A 8 -43.71 19.10 84.80
C GLU A 8 -44.07 19.64 83.43
N LEU A 9 -44.83 20.76 83.37
CA LEU A 9 -45.11 21.46 82.11
C LEU A 9 -43.83 22.00 81.47
N GLN A 10 -42.89 22.52 82.28
CA GLN A 10 -41.60 22.99 81.79
C GLN A 10 -40.74 21.86 81.24
N ALA A 11 -40.76 20.67 81.86
CA ALA A 11 -40.07 19.48 81.37
C ALA A 11 -40.62 19.03 80.01
N ILE A 12 -41.95 18.97 79.86
CA ILE A 12 -42.61 18.61 78.59
C ILE A 12 -42.23 19.59 77.48
N VAL A 13 -42.24 20.90 77.75
CA VAL A 13 -41.85 21.92 76.77
C VAL A 13 -40.38 21.77 76.35
N ASN A 14 -39.50 21.46 77.30
CA ASN A 14 -38.07 21.24 77.01
C ASN A 14 -37.86 19.95 76.17
N ASP A 15 -38.60 18.88 76.46
CA ASP A 15 -38.55 17.64 75.66
C ASP A 15 -39.09 17.85 74.25
N TYR A 16 -40.18 18.59 74.08
CA TYR A 16 -40.70 18.95 72.75
C TYR A 16 -39.70 19.81 71.96
N LYS A 17 -39.06 20.78 72.60
CA LYS A 17 -38.01 21.58 71.96
C LYS A 17 -36.83 20.71 71.53
N ARG A 18 -36.41 19.78 72.38
CA ARG A 18 -35.32 18.85 72.05
C ARG A 18 -35.68 17.95 70.87
N LEU A 19 -36.88 17.37 70.85
CA LEU A 19 -37.37 16.53 69.76
C LEU A 19 -37.47 17.31 68.44
N TYR A 20 -37.93 18.57 68.51
CA TYR A 20 -37.95 19.48 67.36
C TYR A 20 -36.52 19.80 66.89
N GLU A 21 -35.63 20.10 67.85
CA GLU A 21 -34.16 20.14 67.81
C GLU A 21 -33.50 19.05 66.96
N GLU A 22 -33.85 17.82 67.31
CA GLU A 22 -33.33 16.58 66.72
C GLU A 22 -33.94 16.33 65.33
N SER A 23 -35.25 16.56 65.17
CA SER A 23 -35.95 16.41 63.89
C SER A 23 -35.46 17.41 62.82
N GLU A 24 -35.22 18.67 63.18
CA GLU A 24 -34.67 19.66 62.23
C GLU A 24 -33.25 19.27 61.78
N ARG A 25 -32.42 18.77 62.71
CA ARG A 25 -31.07 18.27 62.36
C ARG A 25 -31.11 17.06 61.43
N GLU A 26 -32.06 16.14 61.66
CA GLU A 26 -32.22 14.97 60.80
C GLU A 26 -32.70 15.36 59.39
N VAL A 27 -33.67 16.29 59.29
CA VAL A 27 -34.13 16.83 58.01
C VAL A 27 -32.99 17.53 57.26
N GLU A 28 -32.17 18.32 57.94
CA GLU A 28 -31.03 18.99 57.30
C GLU A 28 -29.97 17.98 56.84
N SER A 29 -29.67 16.97 57.66
CA SER A 29 -28.76 15.89 57.28
C SER A 29 -29.26 15.11 56.06
N LEU A 30 -30.56 14.80 56.01
CA LEU A 30 -31.18 14.13 54.86
C LEU A 30 -31.17 15.02 53.62
N ARG A 31 -31.39 16.34 53.76
CA ARG A 31 -31.28 17.29 52.63
C ARG A 31 -29.87 17.35 52.06
N CYS A 32 -28.84 17.41 52.91
CA CYS A 32 -27.45 17.30 52.46
C CYS A 32 -27.19 15.98 51.73
N ARG A 33 -27.66 14.85 52.29
CA ARG A 33 -27.50 13.51 51.69
C ARG A 33 -28.18 13.40 50.32
N VAL A 34 -29.39 13.96 50.19
CA VAL A 34 -30.13 13.98 48.91
C VAL A 34 -29.36 14.79 47.88
N LYS A 35 -28.87 15.97 48.25
CA LYS A 35 -28.07 16.82 47.35
C LYS A 35 -26.79 16.12 46.88
N GLU A 36 -26.06 15.48 47.78
CA GLU A 36 -24.87 14.69 47.44
C GLU A 36 -25.21 13.56 46.45
N LEU A 37 -26.31 12.84 46.67
CA LEU A 37 -26.75 11.76 45.79
C LEU A 37 -27.20 12.28 44.41
N GLU A 38 -27.84 13.45 44.35
CA GLU A 38 -28.22 14.09 43.09
C GLU A 38 -27.00 14.50 42.27
N GLU A 39 -25.97 15.06 42.91
CA GLU A 39 -24.69 15.40 42.28
C GLU A 39 -23.98 14.12 41.76
N ASP A 40 -23.94 13.07 42.56
CA ASP A 40 -23.32 11.78 42.21
C ASP A 40 -24.04 11.09 41.03
N LEU A 41 -25.37 11.20 40.99
CA LEU A 41 -26.20 10.68 39.90
C LEU A 41 -26.02 11.49 38.62
N SER A 42 -25.90 12.82 38.72
CA SER A 42 -25.59 13.70 37.59
C SER A 42 -24.25 13.32 36.95
N MET A 43 -23.19 13.20 37.74
CA MET A 43 -21.86 12.80 37.24
C MET A 43 -21.89 11.42 36.57
N LYS A 44 -22.60 10.44 37.16
CA LYS A 44 -22.75 9.12 36.55
C LYS A 44 -23.51 9.15 35.24
N ASN A 45 -24.55 9.98 35.13
CA ASN A 45 -25.31 10.14 33.89
C ASN A 45 -24.48 10.78 32.79
N GLU A 46 -23.68 11.80 33.11
CA GLU A 46 -22.74 12.41 32.15
C GLU A 46 -21.73 11.37 31.66
N HIS A 47 -21.13 10.61 32.56
CA HIS A 47 -20.18 9.56 32.21
C HIS A 47 -20.82 8.45 31.34
N LEU A 48 -22.05 8.04 31.66
CA LEU A 48 -22.79 7.07 30.84
C LEU A 48 -23.15 7.62 29.46
N GLN A 49 -23.46 8.91 29.33
CA GLN A 49 -23.67 9.55 28.04
C GLN A 49 -22.40 9.56 27.20
N GLU A 50 -21.26 9.92 27.79
CA GLU A 50 -19.96 9.86 27.09
C GLU A 50 -19.65 8.43 26.61
N LEU A 51 -19.85 7.44 27.47
CA LEU A 51 -19.62 6.04 27.12
C LEU A 51 -20.55 5.57 25.99
N ASN A 52 -21.84 5.96 26.03
CA ASN A 52 -22.78 5.65 24.96
C ASN A 52 -22.41 6.33 23.64
N GLN A 53 -21.94 7.57 23.67
CA GLN A 53 -21.45 8.25 22.47
C GLN A 53 -20.23 7.54 21.90
N GLN A 54 -19.28 7.13 22.76
CA GLN A 54 -18.11 6.35 22.35
C GLN A 54 -18.52 4.99 21.75
N LEU A 55 -19.43 4.26 22.40
CA LEU A 55 -19.97 2.99 21.91
C LEU A 55 -20.66 3.15 20.56
N THR A 56 -21.46 4.21 20.39
CA THR A 56 -22.14 4.50 19.12
C THR A 56 -21.14 4.83 18.03
N ALA A 57 -20.10 5.61 18.33
CA ALA A 57 -19.03 5.90 17.39
C ALA A 57 -18.23 4.64 17.01
N VAL A 58 -17.95 3.76 17.97
CA VAL A 58 -17.31 2.46 17.74
C VAL A 58 -18.20 1.55 16.89
N ASP A 59 -19.51 1.53 17.13
CA ASP A 59 -20.45 0.72 16.37
C ASP A 59 -20.58 1.24 14.93
N LEU A 60 -20.65 2.57 14.74
CA LEU A 60 -20.61 3.20 13.42
C LEU A 60 -19.31 2.84 12.68
N PHE A 61 -18.17 2.94 13.38
CA PHE A 61 -16.85 2.57 12.89
C PHE A 61 -16.74 1.08 12.52
N CYS A 62 -17.39 0.22 13.29
CA CYS A 62 -17.47 -1.22 13.03
C CYS A 62 -18.43 -1.57 11.90
N ASN A 63 -19.51 -0.81 11.69
CA ASN A 63 -20.59 -1.20 10.79
C ASN A 63 -20.66 -0.43 9.47
N LEU A 64 -19.86 0.63 9.29
CA LEU A 64 -19.73 1.30 8.00
C LEU A 64 -19.12 0.36 6.96
N SER A 65 -19.96 -0.10 6.03
CA SER A 65 -19.54 -0.91 4.89
C SER A 65 -18.65 -0.08 3.95
N ASN A 66 -17.47 -0.59 3.61
CA ASN A 66 -16.64 -0.02 2.55
C ASN A 66 -17.45 0.04 1.24
N MET A 67 -17.75 1.25 0.74
CA MET A 67 -18.59 1.45 -0.46
C MET A 67 -17.98 0.94 -1.78
N ILE A 68 -16.72 0.48 -1.78
CA ILE A 68 -16.06 -0.07 -2.96
C ILE A 68 -16.04 -1.61 -2.85
N THR A 69 -16.60 -2.26 -3.85
CA THR A 69 -16.62 -3.70 -4.05
C THR A 69 -15.24 -4.23 -4.45
N ASP A 70 -15.00 -5.53 -4.22
CA ASP A 70 -13.73 -6.14 -4.64
C ASP A 70 -13.57 -6.16 -6.16
N GLN A 71 -14.69 -6.19 -6.90
CA GLN A 71 -14.71 -6.12 -8.36
C GLN A 71 -14.20 -4.77 -8.88
N GLU A 72 -14.69 -3.67 -8.30
CA GLU A 72 -14.21 -2.32 -8.66
C GLU A 72 -12.71 -2.15 -8.38
N ILE A 73 -12.19 -2.78 -7.31
CA ILE A 73 -10.75 -2.79 -7.00
C ILE A 73 -9.96 -3.53 -8.08
N VAL A 74 -10.45 -4.69 -8.50
CA VAL A 74 -9.82 -5.46 -9.59
C VAL A 74 -9.85 -4.67 -10.89
N GLU A 75 -10.96 -4.01 -11.22
CA GLU A 75 -11.09 -3.17 -12.43
C GLU A 75 -10.11 -1.99 -12.42
N MET A 76 -9.95 -1.31 -11.28
CA MET A 76 -8.93 -0.26 -11.12
C MET A 76 -7.52 -0.81 -11.35
N ALA A 77 -7.18 -1.98 -10.76
CA ALA A 77 -5.88 -2.60 -10.93
C ALA A 77 -5.59 -3.05 -12.37
N VAL A 78 -6.58 -3.64 -13.05
CA VAL A 78 -6.48 -4.02 -14.46
C VAL A 78 -6.27 -2.78 -15.33
N SER A 79 -7.04 -1.71 -15.10
CA SER A 79 -6.88 -0.43 -15.81
C SER A 79 -5.48 0.16 -15.65
N ILE A 80 -4.88 0.10 -14.46
CA ILE A 80 -3.50 0.54 -14.23
C ILE A 80 -2.52 -0.31 -15.05
N ASN A 81 -2.62 -1.64 -14.97
CA ASN A 81 -1.77 -2.56 -15.73
C ASN A 81 -1.85 -2.31 -17.25
N ASP A 82 -3.06 -2.08 -17.79
CA ASP A 82 -3.25 -1.76 -19.20
C ASP A 82 -2.63 -0.41 -19.59
N ARG A 83 -2.70 0.59 -18.70
CA ARG A 83 -2.05 1.88 -18.93
C ARG A 83 -0.54 1.78 -18.90
N VAL A 84 0.03 0.95 -18.01
CA VAL A 84 1.47 0.67 -18.00
C VAL A 84 1.90 0.05 -19.32
N ASP A 85 1.19 -0.98 -19.81
CA ASP A 85 1.47 -1.62 -21.10
C ASP A 85 1.44 -0.62 -22.26
N LYS A 86 0.39 0.21 -22.32
CA LYS A 86 0.26 1.26 -23.35
C LYS A 86 1.41 2.26 -23.29
N VAL A 87 1.75 2.78 -22.12
CA VAL A 87 2.83 3.77 -21.98
C VAL A 87 4.19 3.17 -22.31
N ALA A 88 4.48 1.95 -21.82
CA ALA A 88 5.72 1.25 -22.15
C ALA A 88 5.84 1.00 -23.66
N THR A 89 4.75 0.58 -24.32
CA THR A 89 4.67 0.40 -25.77
C THR A 89 4.96 1.71 -26.52
N LEU A 90 4.37 2.83 -26.07
CA LEU A 90 4.56 4.13 -26.70
C LEU A 90 6.00 4.64 -26.55
N ILE A 91 6.61 4.46 -25.38
CA ILE A 91 8.01 4.83 -25.14
C ILE A 91 8.93 3.97 -26.01
N ALA A 92 8.76 2.64 -25.99
CA ALA A 92 9.62 1.72 -26.76
C ALA A 92 9.54 1.97 -28.28
N ASN A 93 8.37 2.33 -28.79
CA ASN A 93 8.15 2.59 -30.22
C ASN A 93 8.29 4.08 -30.60
N CYS A 94 8.79 4.94 -29.71
CA CYS A 94 8.95 6.35 -30.00
C CYS A 94 9.95 6.56 -31.15
N SER A 95 9.49 7.18 -32.24
CA SER A 95 10.30 7.47 -33.44
C SER A 95 11.40 8.48 -33.20
N ASP A 96 11.20 9.34 -32.20
CA ASP A 96 12.06 10.50 -31.92
C ASP A 96 13.32 10.10 -31.15
N PHE A 97 13.39 8.85 -30.67
CA PHE A 97 14.58 8.30 -30.03
C PHE A 97 15.60 7.82 -31.05
N SER A 98 16.81 8.37 -30.93
CA SER A 98 17.95 7.98 -31.76
C SER A 98 18.65 6.75 -31.15
N TYR A 99 18.53 5.61 -31.84
CA TYR A 99 19.24 4.39 -31.49
C TYR A 99 20.65 4.41 -32.10
N SER A 100 21.67 4.38 -31.25
CA SER A 100 23.02 4.11 -31.69
C SER A 100 23.46 2.77 -31.14
N LYS A 101 23.96 1.88 -32.00
CA LYS A 101 24.64 0.67 -31.55
C LYS A 101 25.75 1.12 -30.60
N LEU A 102 25.68 0.72 -29.32
CA LEU A 102 26.73 0.98 -28.34
C LEU A 102 28.02 0.37 -28.91
N GLN A 103 28.81 1.17 -29.62
CA GLN A 103 30.12 0.72 -30.09
C GLN A 103 30.94 0.45 -28.85
N ARG A 104 31.70 -0.66 -28.89
CA ARG A 104 32.58 -1.16 -27.83
C ARG A 104 33.68 -0.13 -27.47
N GLU A 105 33.32 1.00 -26.90
CA GLU A 105 34.27 1.88 -26.24
C GLU A 105 34.33 1.51 -24.75
N PRO A 106 35.53 1.21 -24.24
CA PRO A 106 35.72 0.69 -22.89
C PRO A 106 35.29 1.64 -21.75
N ASP A 107 35.03 2.92 -22.06
CA ASP A 107 34.62 3.95 -21.08
C ASP A 107 33.10 4.09 -20.89
N SER A 108 32.27 3.33 -21.62
CA SER A 108 30.80 3.48 -21.62
C SER A 108 30.04 2.55 -20.64
N ARG A 109 30.73 1.96 -19.65
CA ARG A 109 30.13 0.99 -18.70
C ARG A 109 29.45 1.61 -17.49
N ASP A 110 29.20 2.91 -17.46
CA ASP A 110 28.45 3.55 -16.38
C ASP A 110 26.94 3.32 -16.58
N ILE A 111 26.54 2.04 -16.55
CA ILE A 111 25.14 1.68 -16.37
C ILE A 111 24.77 2.18 -14.98
N PRO A 112 23.79 3.09 -14.84
CA PRO A 112 23.39 3.57 -13.54
C PRO A 112 23.02 2.38 -12.65
N THR A 113 23.63 2.26 -11.48
CA THR A 113 23.26 1.23 -10.49
C THR A 113 21.77 1.30 -10.14
N SER A 114 21.16 2.47 -10.33
CA SER A 114 19.72 2.72 -10.20
C SER A 114 18.82 1.86 -11.10
N ILE A 115 19.32 1.33 -12.23
CA ILE A 115 18.52 0.44 -13.11
C ILE A 115 18.80 -1.05 -12.89
N ILE A 116 19.93 -1.39 -12.26
CA ILE A 116 20.28 -2.79 -11.93
C ILE A 116 19.34 -3.35 -10.88
N TYR A 117 18.98 -2.55 -9.88
CA TYR A 117 18.06 -2.99 -8.82
C TYR A 117 16.65 -3.33 -9.34
N PRO A 118 15.99 -2.51 -10.18
CA PRO A 118 14.66 -2.83 -10.70
C PRO A 118 14.64 -3.90 -11.80
N LEU A 119 15.65 -4.03 -12.66
CA LEU A 119 15.59 -4.98 -13.80
C LEU A 119 16.51 -6.18 -13.68
N GLY A 120 17.44 -6.18 -12.73
CA GLY A 120 18.48 -7.19 -12.62
C GLY A 120 19.46 -7.21 -13.81
N GLN A 121 20.50 -8.03 -13.64
CA GLN A 121 21.64 -8.08 -14.57
C GLN A 121 21.27 -8.73 -15.91
N ASP A 122 20.38 -9.74 -15.90
CA ASP A 122 20.07 -10.52 -17.10
C ASP A 122 19.33 -9.65 -18.14
N THR A 123 18.35 -8.86 -17.71
CA THR A 123 17.60 -7.94 -18.58
C THR A 123 18.49 -6.88 -19.17
N ILE A 124 19.37 -6.29 -18.36
CA ILE A 124 20.34 -5.29 -18.81
C ILE A 124 21.29 -5.90 -19.85
N ALA A 125 21.84 -7.09 -19.58
CA ALA A 125 22.72 -7.78 -20.50
C ALA A 125 22.01 -8.07 -21.84
N ILE A 126 20.73 -8.46 -21.82
CA ILE A 126 19.95 -8.63 -23.05
C ILE A 126 19.80 -7.30 -23.79
N LEU A 127 19.32 -6.25 -23.12
CA LEU A 127 19.12 -4.92 -23.73
C LEU A 127 20.38 -4.38 -24.43
N GLN A 128 21.56 -4.62 -23.85
CA GLN A 128 22.83 -4.16 -24.41
C GLN A 128 23.31 -4.95 -25.64
N ASN A 129 22.85 -6.20 -25.81
CA ASN A 129 23.39 -7.14 -26.81
C ASN A 129 22.41 -7.48 -27.95
N LEU A 130 21.17 -7.00 -27.88
CA LEU A 130 20.18 -7.18 -28.93
C LEU A 130 20.59 -6.46 -30.23
N ASP A 131 20.43 -7.15 -31.35
CA ASP A 131 20.64 -6.59 -32.69
C ASP A 131 19.29 -6.47 -33.40
N GLY A 132 18.95 -5.27 -33.86
CA GLY A 132 17.76 -5.02 -34.69
C GLY A 132 16.60 -4.39 -33.94
N ARG A 133 16.02 -3.35 -34.57
CA ARG A 133 15.03 -2.44 -33.96
C ARG A 133 13.78 -3.15 -33.40
N ASN A 134 13.25 -4.16 -34.10
CA ASN A 134 12.03 -4.85 -33.67
C ASN A 134 12.23 -5.75 -32.43
N GLN A 135 13.37 -6.42 -32.34
CA GLN A 135 13.70 -7.24 -31.16
C GLN A 135 14.01 -6.34 -29.96
N VAL A 136 14.74 -5.24 -30.19
CA VAL A 136 15.02 -4.21 -29.18
C VAL A 136 13.72 -3.62 -28.62
N ASN A 137 12.75 -3.25 -29.48
CA ASN A 137 11.51 -2.62 -29.02
C ASN A 137 10.68 -3.54 -28.10
N ARG A 138 10.63 -4.85 -28.39
CA ARG A 138 9.87 -5.80 -27.55
C ARG A 138 10.51 -5.96 -26.16
N PHE A 139 11.82 -6.19 -26.09
CA PHE A 139 12.50 -6.32 -24.80
C PHE A 139 12.55 -4.99 -24.03
N LEU A 140 12.69 -3.87 -24.75
CA LEU A 140 12.61 -2.54 -24.17
C LEU A 140 11.22 -2.30 -23.55
N GLN A 141 10.13 -2.67 -24.24
CA GLN A 141 8.79 -2.59 -23.67
C GLN A 141 8.68 -3.42 -22.38
N ILE A 142 9.14 -4.67 -22.37
CA ILE A 142 9.09 -5.54 -21.19
C ILE A 142 9.86 -4.93 -20.02
N ALA A 143 11.08 -4.44 -20.27
CA ALA A 143 11.89 -3.77 -19.26
C ALA A 143 11.20 -2.51 -18.72
N LEU A 144 10.62 -1.68 -19.59
CA LEU A 144 9.88 -0.49 -19.19
C LEU A 144 8.66 -0.85 -18.33
N GLN A 145 7.89 -1.88 -18.70
CA GLN A 145 6.75 -2.36 -17.90
C GLN A 145 7.20 -2.78 -16.50
N SER A 146 8.23 -3.63 -16.43
CA SER A 146 8.78 -4.13 -15.15
C SER A 146 9.25 -2.98 -14.25
N CYS A 147 10.01 -2.02 -14.80
CA CYS A 147 10.43 -0.82 -14.07
C CYS A 147 9.26 -0.01 -13.52
N ILE A 148 8.26 0.30 -14.36
CA ILE A 148 7.10 1.11 -13.95
C ILE A 148 6.33 0.37 -12.85
N ILE A 149 6.05 -0.93 -13.02
CA ILE A 149 5.28 -1.71 -12.04
C ILE A 149 6.01 -1.81 -10.71
N ARG A 150 7.32 -2.08 -10.72
CA ARG A 150 8.10 -2.16 -9.49
C ARG A 150 8.11 -0.84 -8.74
N ASP A 151 8.24 0.28 -9.45
CA ASP A 151 8.16 1.62 -8.85
C ASP A 151 6.77 1.87 -8.22
N LEU A 152 5.69 1.54 -8.92
CA LEU A 152 4.32 1.67 -8.42
C LEU A 152 4.09 0.84 -7.15
N VAL A 153 4.49 -0.43 -7.14
CA VAL A 153 4.36 -1.31 -5.97
C VAL A 153 5.26 -0.81 -4.82
N HIS A 154 6.48 -0.37 -5.14
CA HIS A 154 7.39 0.19 -4.14
C HIS A 154 6.81 1.43 -3.46
N ARG A 155 6.12 2.32 -4.18
CA ARG A 155 5.49 3.52 -3.61
C ARG A 155 4.40 3.19 -2.60
N VAL A 156 3.53 2.23 -2.92
CA VAL A 156 2.43 1.84 -2.01
C VAL A 156 2.93 1.02 -0.82
N ASP A 157 4.04 0.29 -0.96
CA ASP A 157 4.65 -0.42 0.15
C ASP A 157 5.40 0.51 1.11
N ASN A 158 5.95 1.62 0.60
CA ASN A 158 6.75 2.60 1.35
C ASN A 158 5.99 3.90 1.63
N TRP A 159 4.76 3.76 2.14
CA TRP A 159 3.91 4.87 2.59
C TRP A 159 4.50 5.65 3.80
N CYS A 160 5.54 5.12 4.46
CA CYS A 160 6.30 5.79 5.51
C CYS A 160 7.79 5.87 5.12
N HIS A 161 8.32 7.09 5.02
CA HIS A 161 9.71 7.35 4.63
C HIS A 161 10.74 7.01 5.73
N ASP A 162 10.33 7.08 6.99
CA ASP A 162 11.17 6.69 8.12
C ASP A 162 11.07 5.16 8.28
N LEU A 163 12.10 4.46 7.81
CA LEU A 163 12.16 3.00 7.84
C LEU A 163 12.09 2.43 9.26
N ALA A 164 12.59 3.16 10.26
CA ALA A 164 12.53 2.72 11.65
C ALA A 164 11.09 2.82 12.17
N VAL A 165 10.40 3.93 11.88
CA VAL A 165 8.98 4.10 12.22
C VAL A 165 8.11 3.10 11.46
N TYR A 166 8.35 2.89 10.17
CA TYR A 166 7.67 1.88 9.36
C TYR A 166 7.77 0.49 9.99
N GLY A 167 9.00 0.07 10.37
CA GLY A 167 9.23 -1.21 11.01
C GLY A 167 8.44 -1.37 12.31
N GLN A 168 8.49 -0.36 13.19
CA GLN A 168 7.75 -0.36 14.46
C GLN A 168 6.23 -0.45 14.24
N LEU A 169 5.68 0.29 13.29
CA LEU A 169 4.25 0.29 12.99
C LEU A 169 3.80 -1.05 12.39
N ARG A 170 4.63 -1.63 11.50
CA ARG A 170 4.38 -2.94 10.91
C ARG A 170 4.41 -4.05 11.98
N ASP A 171 5.35 -4.00 12.91
CA ASP A 171 5.43 -4.94 14.02
C ASP A 171 4.23 -4.80 14.97
N ALA A 172 3.80 -3.57 15.26
CA ALA A 172 2.60 -3.32 16.05
C ALA A 172 1.35 -3.89 15.36
N TYR A 173 1.22 -3.72 14.04
CA TYR A 173 0.12 -4.31 13.26
C TYR A 173 0.09 -5.83 13.37
N PHE A 174 1.22 -6.51 13.13
CA PHE A 174 1.24 -7.97 13.20
C PHE A 174 1.00 -8.50 14.61
N ASN A 175 1.45 -7.79 15.65
CA ASN A 175 1.14 -8.12 17.03
C ASN A 175 -0.37 -8.00 17.32
N LEU A 176 -1.01 -6.91 16.88
CA LEU A 176 -2.46 -6.71 17.02
C LEU A 176 -3.25 -7.75 16.21
N TRP A 177 -2.77 -8.09 15.01
CA TRP A 177 -3.40 -9.08 14.15
C TRP A 177 -3.31 -10.50 14.73
N GLY A 178 -2.15 -10.88 15.27
CA GLY A 178 -1.91 -12.23 15.79
C GLY A 178 -2.45 -12.48 17.19
N LYS A 179 -2.53 -11.45 18.06
CA LYS A 179 -2.99 -11.59 19.45
C LYS A 179 -4.38 -10.99 19.71
N GLY A 180 -4.89 -10.17 18.81
CA GLY A 180 -6.09 -9.36 19.00
C GLY A 180 -7.20 -9.65 17.99
N ASN A 181 -8.18 -8.75 17.93
CA ASN A 181 -9.27 -8.81 16.96
C ASN A 181 -8.78 -8.34 15.58
N PRO A 182 -8.85 -9.18 14.52
CA PRO A 182 -8.43 -8.83 13.16
C PRO A 182 -9.07 -7.54 12.62
N THR A 183 -10.31 -7.26 13.04
CA THR A 183 -11.03 -6.04 12.66
C THR A 183 -10.35 -4.79 13.22
N ILE A 184 -9.97 -4.83 14.50
CA ILE A 184 -9.28 -3.73 15.17
C ILE A 184 -7.91 -3.52 14.52
N ALA A 185 -7.16 -4.60 14.25
CA ALA A 185 -5.87 -4.52 13.58
C ALA A 185 -5.97 -3.88 12.18
N LYS A 186 -6.94 -4.30 11.35
CA LYS A 186 -7.21 -3.72 10.02
C LYS A 186 -7.58 -2.24 10.07
N SER A 187 -8.39 -1.86 11.05
CA SER A 187 -8.79 -0.47 11.27
C SER A 187 -7.64 0.40 11.75
N TRP A 188 -6.85 -0.09 12.71
CA TRP A 188 -5.66 0.60 13.19
C TRP A 188 -4.65 0.80 12.07
N TRP A 189 -4.38 -0.24 11.28
CA TRP A 189 -3.48 -0.16 10.13
C TRP A 189 -3.93 0.89 9.13
N ALA A 190 -5.22 0.94 8.83
CA ALA A 190 -5.76 1.89 7.88
C ALA A 190 -5.65 3.34 8.35
N LEU A 191 -5.97 3.61 9.61
CA LEU A 191 -5.83 4.94 10.21
C LEU A 191 -4.36 5.38 10.27
N THR A 192 -3.47 4.48 10.69
CA THR A 192 -2.03 4.75 10.74
C THR A 192 -1.46 5.05 9.35
N ARG A 193 -1.84 4.26 8.33
CA ARG A 193 -1.44 4.51 6.94
C ARG A 193 -1.95 5.87 6.46
N ALA A 194 -3.25 6.13 6.59
CA ALA A 194 -3.86 7.39 6.18
C ALA A 194 -3.20 8.61 6.86
N ALA A 195 -2.82 8.50 8.13
CA ALA A 195 -2.12 9.56 8.85
C ALA A 195 -0.72 9.85 8.27
N MET A 196 0.05 8.80 7.96
CA MET A 196 1.41 8.93 7.44
C MET A 196 1.45 9.28 5.95
N SER A 197 0.57 8.71 5.12
CA SER A 197 0.49 9.03 3.69
C SER A 197 0.16 10.50 3.45
N ARG A 198 -0.68 11.12 4.29
CA ARG A 198 -0.94 12.58 4.23
C ARG A 198 0.33 13.41 4.39
N GLN A 199 1.27 12.96 5.22
CA GLN A 199 2.54 13.64 5.42
C GLN A 199 3.51 13.40 4.25
N ASN A 200 3.42 12.24 3.59
CA ASN A 200 4.35 11.82 2.53
C ASN A 200 3.83 12.02 1.09
N SER A 201 2.57 12.43 0.92
CA SER A 201 1.86 12.53 -0.37
C SER A 201 2.64 13.26 -1.49
N PRO A 202 3.31 14.40 -1.25
CA PRO A 202 4.08 15.07 -2.30
C PRO A 202 5.22 14.22 -2.87
N ARG A 203 5.87 13.39 -2.03
CA ARG A 203 6.98 12.51 -2.45
C ARG A 203 6.46 11.28 -3.20
N LEU A 204 5.34 10.73 -2.76
CA LEU A 204 4.70 9.60 -3.44
C LEU A 204 4.27 9.94 -4.87
N ARG A 205 3.99 11.22 -5.14
CA ARG A 205 3.65 11.75 -6.47
C ARG A 205 4.85 12.21 -7.31
N ASP A 206 6.08 12.16 -6.78
CA ASP A 206 7.26 12.58 -7.53
C ASP A 206 7.63 11.56 -8.62
N SER A 207 7.48 11.96 -9.89
CA SER A 207 7.82 11.18 -11.09
C SER A 207 9.31 11.13 -11.39
N GLN A 208 10.13 12.03 -10.84
CA GLN A 208 11.55 12.14 -11.23
C GLN A 208 12.36 10.84 -11.03
N PRO A 209 12.20 10.07 -9.93
CA PRO A 209 12.88 8.79 -9.78
C PRO A 209 12.52 7.78 -10.87
N LEU A 210 11.25 7.74 -11.28
CA LEU A 210 10.78 6.86 -12.34
C LEU A 210 11.31 7.29 -13.70
N ILE A 211 11.29 8.60 -14.00
CA ILE A 211 11.87 9.16 -15.24
C ILE A 211 13.38 8.87 -15.33
N ALA A 212 14.12 9.01 -14.22
CA ALA A 212 15.54 8.67 -14.17
C ALA A 212 15.78 7.18 -14.44
N THR A 213 14.94 6.31 -13.87
CA THR A 213 14.99 4.86 -14.11
C THR A 213 14.72 4.54 -15.59
N ILE A 214 13.63 5.06 -16.16
CA ILE A 214 13.28 4.89 -17.58
C ILE A 214 14.40 5.37 -18.49
N SER A 215 15.01 6.52 -18.19
CA SER A 215 16.14 7.07 -18.93
C SER A 215 17.34 6.11 -18.92
N GLY A 216 17.63 5.49 -17.77
CA GLY A 216 18.68 4.47 -17.67
C GLY A 216 18.36 3.22 -18.49
N VAL A 217 17.10 2.76 -18.53
CA VAL A 217 16.68 1.62 -19.37
C VAL A 217 16.88 1.94 -20.86
N LEU A 218 16.46 3.13 -21.28
CA LEU A 218 16.65 3.60 -22.66
C LEU A 218 18.14 3.65 -23.00
N HIS A 219 18.96 4.21 -22.11
CA HIS A 219 20.40 4.24 -22.28
C HIS A 219 21.02 2.84 -22.42
N ALA A 220 20.61 1.89 -21.56
CA ALA A 220 21.07 0.51 -21.62
C ALA A 220 20.67 -0.19 -22.93
N SER A 221 19.56 0.19 -23.55
CA SER A 221 19.12 -0.31 -24.86
C SER A 221 19.82 0.35 -26.06
N GLY A 222 20.72 1.31 -25.81
CA GLY A 222 21.46 2.03 -26.86
C GLY A 222 20.75 3.28 -27.39
N VAL A 223 19.69 3.75 -26.73
CA VAL A 223 19.12 5.07 -26.99
C VAL A 223 20.05 6.13 -26.42
N ARG A 224 20.43 7.11 -27.24
CA ARG A 224 21.18 8.27 -26.75
C ARG A 224 20.23 9.17 -25.99
N VAL A 225 20.33 9.20 -24.66
CA VAL A 225 19.53 10.10 -23.83
C VAL A 225 20.29 11.42 -23.67
N GLY A 226 20.18 12.30 -24.67
CA GLY A 226 20.66 13.68 -24.59
C GLY A 226 19.61 14.62 -23.98
N HIS A 227 19.88 15.92 -24.05
CA HIS A 227 18.94 16.93 -23.58
C HIS A 227 17.59 16.87 -24.32
N ALA A 228 17.61 16.59 -25.62
CA ALA A 228 16.39 16.49 -26.44
C ALA A 228 15.53 15.27 -26.07
N GLU A 229 16.14 14.11 -25.86
CA GLU A 229 15.43 12.89 -25.48
C GLU A 229 14.90 12.95 -24.03
N ALA A 230 15.67 13.57 -23.13
CA ALA A 230 15.19 13.86 -21.77
C ALA A 230 13.97 14.80 -21.79
N GLU A 231 13.95 15.80 -22.67
CA GLU A 231 12.82 16.69 -22.85
C GLU A 231 11.59 15.96 -23.41
N ILE A 232 11.78 15.01 -24.34
CA ILE A 232 10.69 14.15 -24.83
C ILE A 232 10.09 13.34 -23.68
N LEU A 233 10.91 12.76 -22.81
CA LEU A 233 10.42 12.03 -21.63
C LEU A 233 9.58 12.92 -20.72
N ARG A 234 10.05 14.14 -20.44
CA ARG A 234 9.36 15.09 -19.56
C ARG A 234 8.08 15.67 -20.16
N VAL A 235 8.12 16.12 -21.41
CA VAL A 235 6.96 16.80 -22.01
C VAL A 235 5.90 15.80 -22.48
N ARG A 236 6.30 14.67 -23.05
CA ARG A 236 5.36 13.74 -23.70
C ARG A 236 4.89 12.62 -22.79
N PHE A 237 5.79 12.06 -21.98
CA PHE A 237 5.52 10.80 -21.26
C PHE A 237 5.32 10.99 -19.76
N GLU A 238 5.96 11.98 -19.13
CA GLU A 238 5.79 12.28 -17.71
C GLU A 238 4.33 12.51 -17.30
N PRO A 239 3.48 13.24 -18.05
CA PRO A 239 2.07 13.40 -17.69
C PRO A 239 1.31 12.07 -17.63
N MET A 240 1.65 11.14 -18.54
CA MET A 240 1.03 9.82 -18.56
C MET A 240 1.49 8.97 -17.38
N LEU A 241 2.79 9.02 -17.05
CA LEU A 241 3.38 8.31 -15.92
C LEU A 241 2.85 8.85 -14.59
N LEU A 242 2.75 10.17 -14.43
CA LEU A 242 2.11 10.82 -13.29
C LEU A 242 0.68 10.35 -13.11
N GLY A 243 -0.11 10.33 -14.19
CA GLY A 243 -1.47 9.82 -14.11
C GLY A 243 -1.55 8.33 -13.72
N ILE A 244 -0.53 7.52 -14.00
CA ILE A 244 -0.49 6.11 -13.56
C ILE A 244 -0.13 6.03 -12.08
N ILE A 245 0.84 6.83 -11.63
CA ILE A 245 1.20 6.96 -10.22
C ILE A 245 -0.02 7.39 -9.40
N GLU A 246 -0.75 8.40 -9.85
CA GLU A 246 -1.95 8.89 -9.16
C GLU A 246 -3.03 7.81 -9.06
N SER A 247 -3.30 7.06 -10.14
CA SER A 247 -4.25 5.96 -10.08
C SER A 247 -3.82 4.82 -9.16
N MET A 248 -2.51 4.55 -9.06
CA MET A 248 -2.01 3.57 -8.09
C MET A 248 -2.21 4.04 -6.64
N LEU A 249 -1.97 5.32 -6.36
CA LEU A 249 -2.22 5.89 -5.04
C LEU A 249 -3.72 5.92 -4.71
N GLU A 250 -4.59 6.19 -5.69
CA GLU A 250 -6.05 6.08 -5.53
C GLU A 250 -6.47 4.64 -5.20
N LEU A 251 -5.88 3.65 -5.89
CA LEU A 251 -6.10 2.23 -5.62
C LEU A 251 -5.62 1.84 -4.21
N ASP A 252 -4.43 2.29 -3.80
CA ASP A 252 -3.94 2.08 -2.43
C ASP A 252 -4.91 2.69 -1.41
N ASN A 253 -5.30 3.95 -1.59
CA ASN A 253 -6.25 4.62 -0.69
C ASN A 253 -7.60 3.88 -0.60
N ALA A 254 -8.10 3.35 -1.72
CA ALA A 254 -9.34 2.57 -1.76
C ALA A 254 -9.23 1.24 -0.98
N THR A 255 -8.04 0.66 -0.90
CA THR A 255 -7.78 -0.65 -0.30
C THR A 255 -7.26 -0.58 1.15
N THR A 256 -6.51 0.48 1.48
CA THR A 256 -5.77 0.60 2.74
C THR A 256 -6.20 1.77 3.62
N GLU A 257 -6.71 2.90 3.10
CA GLU A 257 -6.92 4.13 3.88
C GLU A 257 -8.39 4.41 4.29
N ARG A 258 -9.27 3.42 4.16
CA ARG A 258 -10.66 3.50 4.65
C ARG A 258 -10.78 3.05 6.10
N LEU A 259 -11.94 3.25 6.74
CA LEU A 259 -12.20 2.86 8.15
C LEU A 259 -11.76 1.42 8.49
N LYS A 260 -11.76 0.52 7.50
CA LYS A 260 -11.20 -0.83 7.57
C LYS A 260 -10.36 -1.14 6.35
N SER A 261 -9.08 -1.45 6.55
CA SER A 261 -8.24 -2.03 5.49
C SER A 261 -8.87 -3.32 4.98
N LYS A 262 -8.91 -3.50 3.66
CA LYS A 262 -9.35 -4.76 3.04
C LYS A 262 -8.30 -5.87 3.17
N GLY A 263 -7.10 -5.55 3.68
CA GLY A 263 -5.97 -6.48 3.75
C GLY A 263 -5.47 -6.89 2.38
N ILE A 264 -5.55 -5.99 1.39
CA ILE A 264 -5.07 -6.25 0.04
C ILE A 264 -3.57 -5.93 0.00
N GLU A 265 -2.80 -6.86 -0.51
CA GLU A 265 -1.37 -6.72 -0.77
C GLU A 265 -1.13 -6.76 -2.27
N PHE A 266 -0.31 -5.84 -2.75
CA PHE A 266 0.14 -5.81 -4.13
C PHE A 266 1.34 -6.73 -4.29
N GLU A 267 1.35 -7.52 -5.37
CA GLU A 267 2.42 -8.48 -5.63
C GLU A 267 3.14 -8.12 -6.93
N CYS A 268 4.45 -7.92 -6.85
CA CYS A 268 5.33 -7.78 -8.01
C CYS A 268 6.43 -8.84 -7.92
N PRO A 269 6.33 -9.94 -8.68
CA PRO A 269 7.32 -11.00 -8.65
C PRO A 269 8.72 -10.48 -8.99
N THR A 270 9.72 -11.03 -8.30
CA THR A 270 11.12 -10.68 -8.57
C THR A 270 11.72 -11.61 -9.61
N GLN A 271 12.77 -11.16 -10.30
CA GLN A 271 13.51 -12.05 -11.18
C GLN A 271 14.00 -13.26 -10.40
N ARG A 272 14.03 -14.41 -11.06
CA ARG A 272 14.46 -15.71 -10.49
C ARG A 272 13.55 -16.27 -9.40
N GLN A 273 12.48 -15.57 -9.02
CA GLN A 273 11.43 -16.12 -8.18
C GLN A 273 10.81 -17.34 -8.86
N ALA A 274 10.52 -18.40 -8.09
CA ALA A 274 9.83 -19.57 -8.62
C ALA A 274 8.44 -19.18 -9.15
N PHE A 275 8.11 -19.61 -10.36
CA PHE A 275 6.79 -19.39 -10.93
C PHE A 275 5.75 -20.25 -10.19
N THR A 276 4.62 -19.62 -9.83
CA THR A 276 3.49 -20.30 -9.18
C THR A 276 2.20 -19.98 -9.92
N ALA A 277 1.60 -20.98 -10.56
CA ALA A 277 0.39 -20.82 -11.37
C ALA A 277 -0.83 -20.31 -10.58
N GLU A 278 -0.80 -20.42 -9.25
CA GLU A 278 -1.85 -19.91 -8.36
C GLU A 278 -1.89 -18.37 -8.33
N THR A 279 -0.72 -17.72 -8.33
CA THR A 279 -0.58 -16.26 -8.16
C THR A 279 -0.07 -15.55 -9.42
N MET A 280 0.41 -16.31 -10.41
CA MET A 280 1.03 -15.78 -11.62
C MET A 280 0.42 -16.38 -12.88
N ASP A 281 0.33 -15.58 -13.93
CA ASP A 281 0.00 -16.00 -15.29
C ASP A 281 1.20 -15.78 -16.20
N ASP A 282 1.53 -16.78 -17.03
CA ASP A 282 2.56 -16.66 -18.05
C ASP A 282 1.99 -15.90 -19.24
N TYR A 283 2.59 -14.75 -19.57
CA TYR A 283 2.11 -13.85 -20.60
C TYR A 283 2.17 -14.47 -22.03
N LEU A 284 2.91 -15.57 -22.22
CA LEU A 284 3.08 -16.20 -23.54
C LEU A 284 2.03 -17.25 -23.92
N ILE A 285 1.11 -17.65 -23.03
CA ILE A 285 0.12 -18.72 -23.28
C ILE A 285 -1.06 -18.23 -24.17
N GLY A 286 -0.74 -17.44 -25.20
CA GLY A 286 -1.61 -17.16 -26.35
C GLY A 286 -1.04 -17.67 -27.68
N MET A 287 0.25 -18.04 -27.74
CA MET A 287 0.89 -18.53 -28.97
C MET A 287 1.89 -19.66 -28.68
N ARG A 288 1.47 -20.87 -29.10
CA ARG A 288 2.24 -22.12 -29.26
C ARG A 288 2.48 -22.99 -28.01
N GLU A 289 2.69 -24.26 -28.35
CA GLU A 289 2.54 -25.48 -27.56
C GLU A 289 3.27 -25.50 -26.22
N VAL A 290 2.64 -26.24 -25.31
CA VAL A 290 3.02 -26.58 -23.95
C VAL A 290 4.52 -26.88 -23.85
N VAL A 291 5.31 -25.88 -23.44
CA VAL A 291 6.62 -26.13 -22.83
C VAL A 291 6.36 -26.88 -21.52
N PRO A 292 7.12 -27.94 -21.18
CA PRO A 292 6.88 -28.71 -19.97
C PRO A 292 6.74 -27.81 -18.74
N LEU A 293 5.67 -28.04 -17.97
CA LEU A 293 5.28 -27.26 -16.78
C LEU A 293 6.31 -27.31 -15.62
N GLU A 294 7.42 -28.01 -15.79
CA GLU A 294 8.38 -28.25 -14.73
C GLU A 294 9.54 -27.26 -14.82
N MET A 295 9.57 -26.32 -13.87
CA MET A 295 10.65 -25.37 -13.59
C MET A 295 10.83 -24.25 -14.62
N GLY A 296 10.25 -23.09 -14.32
CA GLY A 296 10.76 -21.82 -14.81
C GLY A 296 10.70 -20.80 -13.69
N CYS A 297 11.78 -20.07 -13.49
CA CYS A 297 11.71 -18.88 -12.66
C CYS A 297 11.14 -17.72 -13.46
N VAL A 298 10.62 -16.70 -12.78
CA VAL A 298 10.21 -15.43 -13.38
C VAL A 298 11.42 -14.74 -14.00
N PHE A 299 11.33 -14.38 -15.28
CA PHE A 299 12.27 -13.49 -15.94
C PHE A 299 11.92 -12.04 -15.63
N GLU A 300 10.73 -11.56 -16.03
CA GLU A 300 10.27 -10.20 -15.73
C GLU A 300 8.75 -10.14 -15.50
N PRO A 301 8.26 -9.40 -14.50
CA PRO A 301 6.86 -9.05 -14.38
C PRO A 301 6.48 -7.96 -15.38
N VAL A 302 5.32 -8.12 -16.01
CA VAL A 302 4.71 -7.10 -16.90
C VAL A 302 3.32 -6.67 -16.43
N SER A 303 2.84 -7.24 -15.33
CA SER A 303 1.73 -6.69 -14.54
C SER A 303 1.95 -7.00 -13.06
N PHE A 304 1.47 -6.14 -12.16
CA PHE A 304 1.36 -6.52 -10.75
C PHE A 304 0.12 -7.39 -10.53
N GLY A 305 0.16 -8.16 -9.45
CA GLY A 305 -0.95 -8.94 -8.92
C GLY A 305 -1.48 -8.34 -7.62
N MET A 306 -2.58 -8.90 -7.13
CA MET A 306 -3.18 -8.53 -5.86
C MET A 306 -3.68 -9.79 -5.15
N LYS A 307 -3.43 -9.85 -3.84
CA LYS A 307 -4.02 -10.85 -2.96
C LYS A 307 -4.69 -10.19 -1.77
N GLN A 308 -5.76 -10.79 -1.28
CA GLN A 308 -6.44 -10.40 -0.07
C GLN A 308 -6.02 -11.33 1.07
N VAL A 309 -5.38 -10.77 2.09
CA VAL A 309 -4.99 -11.48 3.30
C VAL A 309 -6.17 -11.57 4.26
N THR A 310 -6.44 -12.81 4.67
CA THR A 310 -7.49 -13.18 5.63
C THR A 310 -6.86 -13.94 6.80
N THR A 311 -7.65 -14.16 7.85
CA THR A 311 -7.22 -14.99 9.00
C THR A 311 -6.95 -16.45 8.63
N HIS A 312 -7.49 -16.93 7.51
CA HIS A 312 -7.42 -18.33 7.09
C HIS A 312 -6.49 -18.55 5.88
N GLY A 313 -5.74 -17.52 5.48
CA GLY A 313 -4.85 -17.56 4.31
C GLY A 313 -5.04 -16.37 3.39
N SER A 314 -4.59 -16.50 2.14
CA SER A 314 -4.69 -15.45 1.12
C SER A 314 -5.59 -15.86 -0.03
N LYS A 315 -6.45 -14.97 -0.49
CA LYS A 315 -7.24 -15.12 -1.71
C LYS A 315 -6.62 -14.27 -2.82
N VAL A 316 -6.23 -14.88 -3.93
CA VAL A 316 -5.76 -14.14 -5.11
C VAL A 316 -6.94 -13.40 -5.73
N LEU A 317 -6.80 -12.09 -5.90
CA LEU A 317 -7.80 -11.23 -6.56
C LEU A 317 -7.40 -10.95 -8.01
N LEU A 318 -6.11 -10.80 -8.26
CA LEU A 318 -5.53 -10.56 -9.57
C LEU A 318 -4.16 -11.25 -9.62
N LYS A 319 -3.91 -12.05 -10.65
CA LYS A 319 -2.59 -12.67 -10.84
C LYS A 319 -1.61 -11.71 -11.48
N SER A 320 -0.34 -11.82 -11.10
CA SER A 320 0.74 -11.10 -11.79
C SER A 320 1.02 -11.76 -13.13
N LYS A 321 1.10 -10.97 -14.21
CA LYS A 321 1.56 -11.45 -15.51
C LYS A 321 3.07 -11.36 -15.57
N VAL A 322 3.70 -12.47 -15.93
CA VAL A 322 5.15 -12.60 -15.96
C VAL A 322 5.62 -13.27 -17.24
N TYR A 323 6.84 -12.94 -17.65
CA TYR A 323 7.63 -13.78 -18.53
C TYR A 323 8.49 -14.73 -17.71
N ARG A 324 8.77 -15.94 -18.23
CA ARG A 324 9.59 -16.95 -17.54
C ARG A 324 10.96 -17.09 -18.21
N TYR A 325 11.97 -17.54 -17.48
CA TYR A 325 13.22 -17.98 -18.11
C TYR A 325 12.92 -19.17 -19.04
N GLY A 326 13.41 -19.11 -20.28
CA GLY A 326 13.09 -20.06 -21.37
C GLY A 326 12.03 -19.54 -22.35
N SER A 327 11.22 -18.55 -21.97
CA SER A 327 10.32 -17.80 -22.86
C SER A 327 11.03 -17.13 -24.05
N PHE A 328 12.31 -16.85 -23.86
CA PHE A 328 13.18 -16.11 -24.79
C PHE A 328 14.46 -16.89 -25.10
N GLN A 329 14.37 -18.22 -25.12
CA GLN A 329 15.53 -19.09 -25.28
C GLN A 329 16.35 -18.71 -26.52
N GLU A 330 15.70 -18.47 -27.65
CA GLU A 330 16.37 -18.11 -28.91
C GLU A 330 17.12 -16.77 -28.83
N GLU A 331 16.51 -15.75 -28.22
CA GLU A 331 17.13 -14.44 -28.03
C GLU A 331 18.23 -14.47 -26.97
N MET A 332 18.04 -15.23 -25.89
CA MET A 332 19.06 -15.44 -24.86
C MET A 332 20.26 -16.23 -25.41
N ASP A 333 20.04 -17.27 -26.20
CA ASP A 333 21.09 -18.06 -26.83
C ASP A 333 21.89 -17.20 -27.83
N ALA A 334 21.23 -16.29 -28.55
CA ALA A 334 21.89 -15.33 -29.43
C ALA A 334 22.78 -14.35 -28.65
N VAL A 335 22.34 -13.88 -27.47
CA VAL A 335 23.12 -13.02 -26.58
C VAL A 335 24.31 -13.78 -25.97
N ILE A 336 24.08 -15.00 -25.44
CA ILE A 336 25.12 -15.85 -24.84
C ILE A 336 26.19 -16.20 -25.88
N LYS A 337 25.80 -16.50 -27.12
CA LYS A 337 26.73 -16.77 -28.23
C LYS A 337 27.60 -15.55 -28.59
N LYS A 338 27.06 -14.34 -28.50
CA LYS A 338 27.82 -13.09 -28.71
C LYS A 338 28.79 -12.79 -27.57
N LEU A 339 28.36 -13.01 -26.32
CA LEU A 339 29.20 -12.81 -25.14
C LEU A 339 30.37 -13.81 -25.14
N SER A 340 30.10 -15.09 -25.43
CA SER A 340 31.14 -16.14 -25.50
C SER A 340 32.11 -15.97 -26.68
N SER A 341 31.68 -15.43 -27.82
CA SER A 341 32.56 -15.11 -28.95
C SER A 341 33.35 -13.80 -28.81
N GLY A 342 32.98 -12.94 -27.84
CA GLY A 342 33.68 -11.70 -27.54
C GLY A 342 34.88 -11.82 -26.59
N VAL A 343 35.01 -12.94 -25.86
CA VAL A 343 36.07 -13.17 -24.85
C VAL A 343 37.38 -13.69 -25.50
N GLY A 344 37.41 -13.89 -26.81
CA GLY A 344 38.56 -14.44 -27.55
C GLY A 344 39.32 -13.45 -28.44
N ARG A 345 39.37 -12.15 -28.12
CA ARG A 345 40.22 -11.18 -28.83
C ARG A 345 41.01 -10.30 -27.89
#